data_AF-A0A967SGI2-F1
#
_entry.id   AF-A0A967SGI2-F1
#
_cell.length_a   1.000
_cell.length_b   1.000
_cell.length_c   1.000
_cell.angle_alpha   90.00
_cell.angle_beta   90.00
_cell.angle_gamma   90.00
#
_symmetry.space_group_name_H-M   'P 1'
#
loop_
_entity.id
_entity.type
_entity.pdbx_description
1 polymer ?
#
loop_
_entity_poly.entity_id
_entity_poly.type
_entity_poly.pdbx_seq_one_letter_code
_entity_poly.pdbx_strand_id
1 'polypeptide(L)' 'SILALLGSVPVKAIAHITGGGITENIPRVLPRGTAARLDAAAWPCPDVFRWLKDRAGLDDGELRRTFNCGIGMVVC' A
#
# COMPACT_ATOMS: atom_id res chain seq x y z
N SER A 1 9.02 -8.11 -13.49
CA SER A 1 8.92 -8.74 -12.16
C SER A 1 9.82 -8.00 -11.18
N ILE A 2 9.66 -8.20 -9.87
CA ILE A 2 10.56 -7.60 -8.86
C ILE A 2 12.02 -8.05 -9.07
N LEU A 3 12.25 -9.32 -9.39
CA LEU A 3 13.59 -9.84 -9.65
C LEU A 3 14.27 -9.11 -10.82
N ALA A 4 13.54 -8.84 -11.90
CA ALA A 4 14.06 -8.06 -13.01
C ALA A 4 14.37 -6.60 -12.61
N LEU A 5 13.53 -5.98 -11.78
CA LEU A 5 13.74 -4.62 -11.29
C LEU A 5 15.03 -4.51 -10.45
N LEU A 6 15.25 -5.47 -9.53
CA LEU A 6 16.44 -5.56 -8.69
C LEU A 6 17.74 -5.69 -9.50
N GLY A 7 17.69 -6.29 -10.69
CA GLY A 7 18.84 -6.37 -11.60
C GLY A 7 19.05 -5.11 -12.45
N SER A 8 18.08 -4.20 -12.50
CA SER A 8 18.07 -3.03 -13.40
C SER A 8 18.32 -1.70 -12.70
N VAL A 9 17.92 -1.56 -11.43
CA VAL A 9 18.06 -0.33 -10.65
C VAL A 9 18.34 -0.63 -9.18
N PRO A 10 19.05 0.27 -8.47
CA PRO A 10 19.15 0.18 -7.01
C PRO A 10 17.76 0.36 -6.39
N VAL A 11 17.29 -0.68 -5.70
CA VAL A 11 16.05 -0.65 -4.91
C VAL A 11 16.42 -0.56 -3.44
N LYS A 12 15.88 0.41 -2.71
CA LYS A 12 16.19 0.64 -1.29
C LYS A 12 15.25 -0.16 -0.39
N ALA A 13 13.99 -0.31 -0.80
CA ALA A 13 13.00 -1.05 -0.03
C ALA A 13 11.86 -1.59 -0.91
N ILE A 14 11.26 -2.71 -0.47
CA ILE A 14 10.08 -3.31 -1.10
C ILE A 14 9.09 -3.68 0.01
N ALA A 15 7.86 -3.15 -0.04
CA ALA A 15 6.78 -3.52 0.86
C ALA A 15 5.72 -4.33 0.12
N HIS A 16 5.47 -5.56 0.56
CA HIS A 16 4.33 -6.37 0.12
C HIS A 16 3.11 -6.01 0.96
N ILE A 17 2.02 -5.57 0.32
CA ILE A 17 0.82 -5.07 1.00
C ILE A 17 -0.16 -6.22 1.22
N THR A 18 -0.30 -6.63 2.48
CA THR A 18 -1.09 -7.77 2.94
C THR A 18 -1.96 -7.36 4.15
N GLY A 19 -2.03 -8.17 5.20
CA GLY A 19 -2.69 -7.79 6.44
C GLY A 19 -2.03 -6.57 7.09
N GLY A 20 -2.85 -5.63 7.55
CA GLY A 20 -2.39 -4.29 7.99
C GLY A 20 -2.36 -3.26 6.86
N GLY A 21 -2.66 -3.68 5.62
CA GLY A 21 -2.88 -2.79 4.49
C GLY A 21 -1.71 -1.87 4.19
N ILE A 22 -2.00 -0.79 3.46
CA ILE A 22 -0.98 0.15 2.99
C ILE A 22 -0.31 0.87 4.17
N THR A 23 -1.09 1.23 5.20
CA THR A 23 -0.64 2.08 6.31
C THR A 23 0.32 1.36 7.25
N GLU A 24 0.17 0.05 7.48
CA GLU A 24 1.09 -0.68 8.36
C GLU A 24 2.26 -1.32 7.61
N ASN A 25 2.11 -1.64 6.32
CA ASN A 25 3.13 -2.42 5.63
C ASN A 25 4.30 -1.55 5.13
N ILE A 26 4.04 -0.31 4.69
CA ILE A 26 5.09 0.60 4.21
C ILE A 26 6.08 1.01 5.33
N PRO A 27 5.66 1.42 6.54
CA PRO A 27 6.59 1.83 7.58
C PRO A 27 7.58 0.73 8.03
N ARG A 28 7.26 -0.55 7.82
CA ARG A 28 8.12 -1.69 8.21
C ARG A 28 9.44 -1.75 7.44
N VAL A 29 9.49 -1.13 6.27
CA VAL A 29 10.68 -1.14 5.40
C VAL A 29 11.38 0.23 5.34
N LEU A 30 10.84 1.22 6.05
CA LEU A 30 11.40 2.57 6.10
C LEU A 30 12.39 2.71 7.28
N PRO A 31 13.51 3.45 7.10
CA PRO A 31 14.40 3.79 8.21
C PRO A 31 13.70 4.63 9.29
N ARG A 32 14.24 4.59 10.51
CA ARG A 32 13.79 5.49 11.59
C ARG A 32 13.90 6.95 11.16
N GLY A 33 12.89 7.75 11.53
CA GLY A 33 12.84 9.18 11.20
C GLY A 33 12.36 9.49 9.77
N THR A 34 11.84 8.49 9.04
CA THR A 34 11.28 8.70 7.69
C THR A 34 9.80 8.34 7.63
N ALA A 35 9.10 8.90 6.64
CA ALA A 35 7.69 8.64 6.39
C ALA A 35 7.41 8.63 4.88
N ALA A 36 6.41 7.84 4.47
CA ALA A 36 5.89 7.86 3.11
C ALA A 36 4.69 8.82 3.02
N ARG A 37 4.72 9.72 2.04
CA ARG A 37 3.57 10.54 1.67
C ARG A 37 2.88 9.91 0.47
N LEU A 38 1.63 9.48 0.67
CA LEU A 38 0.84 8.86 -0.38
C LEU A 38 -0.22 9.85 -0.88
N ASP A 39 -0.35 9.94 -2.19
CA ASP A 39 -1.46 10.64 -2.83
C ASP A 39 -2.53 9.63 -3.20
N ALA A 40 -3.67 9.64 -2.49
CA ALA A 40 -4.76 8.71 -2.72
C ALA A 40 -5.44 8.88 -4.09
N ALA A 41 -5.22 10.01 -4.77
CA ALA A 41 -5.72 10.24 -6.13
C ALA A 41 -4.78 9.69 -7.21
N ALA A 42 -3.57 9.26 -6.86
CA ALA A 42 -2.58 8.77 -7.82
C ALA A 42 -2.92 7.38 -8.40
N TRP A 43 -3.87 6.66 -7.80
CA TRP A 43 -4.39 5.40 -8.36
C TRP A 43 -5.88 5.22 -8.06
N PRO A 44 -6.63 4.52 -8.93
CA PRO A 44 -8.01 4.20 -8.66
C PRO A 44 -8.11 3.13 -7.57
N CYS A 45 -8.93 3.37 -6.55
CA CYS A 45 -9.36 2.31 -5.64
C CYS A 45 -10.35 1.38 -6.37
N PRO A 46 -10.07 0.06 -6.48
CA PRO A 46 -10.98 -0.88 -7.12
C PRO A 46 -12.39 -0.88 -6.52
N ASP A 47 -13.42 -1.03 -7.36
CA ASP A 47 -14.83 -0.91 -6.95
C ASP A 47 -15.25 -1.90 -5.87
N VAL A 48 -14.64 -3.08 -5.84
CA VAL A 48 -14.88 -4.09 -4.79
C VAL A 48 -14.60 -3.55 -3.38
N PHE A 49 -13.57 -2.69 -3.22
CA PHE A 49 -13.24 -2.10 -1.93
C PHE A 49 -14.17 -0.94 -1.56
N ARG A 50 -14.67 -0.19 -2.56
CA ARG A 50 -15.69 0.85 -2.34
C ARG A 50 -17.00 0.21 -1.87
N TRP A 51 -17.45 -0.82 -2.60
CA TRP A 51 -18.61 -1.61 -2.21
C TRP A 51 -18.47 -2.19 -0.80
N LEU A 52 -17.29 -2.75 -0.49
CA LEU A 52 -17.03 -3.34 0.82
C LEU A 52 -17.04 -2.29 1.93
N LYS A 53 -16.43 -1.13 1.70
CA LYS A 53 -16.43 0.02 2.61
C LYS A 53 -17.87 0.39 2.97
N ASP A 54 -18.72 0.58 1.97
CA ASP A 54 -20.11 0.98 2.15
C ASP A 54 -20.92 -0.11 2.86
N ARG A 55 -20.72 -1.37 2.48
CA ARG A 55 -21.46 -2.51 3.04
C ARG A 55 -21.10 -2.81 4.50
N ALA A 56 -19.85 -2.62 4.87
CA ALA A 56 -19.32 -2.87 6.21
C ALA A 56 -19.30 -1.61 7.10
N GLY A 57 -19.65 -0.44 6.56
CA GLY A 57 -19.66 0.82 7.30
C GLY A 57 -18.26 1.29 7.72
N LEU A 58 -17.24 0.97 6.92
CA LEU A 58 -15.86 1.33 7.22
C LEU A 58 -15.58 2.80 6.84
N ASP A 59 -14.73 3.45 7.61
CA ASP A 59 -14.11 4.70 7.16
C ASP A 59 -12.91 4.43 6.24
N ASP A 60 -12.39 5.48 5.61
CA ASP A 60 -11.25 5.37 4.70
C ASP A 60 -9.94 4.95 5.39
N GLY A 61 -9.78 5.29 6.67
CA GLY A 61 -8.62 4.91 7.47
C GLY A 61 -8.61 3.42 7.73
N GLU A 62 -9.74 2.87 8.17
CA GLU A 62 -9.92 1.45 8.44
C GLU A 62 -9.83 0.61 7.17
N LEU A 63 -10.41 1.08 6.06
CA LEU A 63 -10.27 0.43 4.76
C LEU A 63 -8.79 0.29 4.35
N ARG A 64 -8.00 1.37 4.47
CA ARG A 64 -6.57 1.38 4.12
C ARG A 64 -5.67 0.59 5.08
N ARG A 65 -6.09 0.44 6.34
CA ARG A 65 -5.40 -0.40 7.34
C ARG A 65 -5.74 -1.87 7.19
N THR A 66 -6.85 -2.20 6.56
CA THR A 66 -7.30 -3.60 6.44
C THR A 66 -6.94 -4.18 5.08
N PHE A 67 -7.10 -3.39 4.01
CA PHE A 67 -6.98 -3.84 2.63
C PHE A 67 -5.85 -3.14 1.88
N ASN A 68 -5.43 -3.80 0.80
CA ASN A 68 -4.41 -3.27 -0.10
C ASN A 68 -4.90 -2.13 -1.01
N CYS A 69 -6.23 -1.92 -1.09
CA CYS A 69 -6.85 -0.85 -1.87
C CYS A 69 -6.34 -0.73 -3.32
N GLY A 70 -5.99 -1.85 -3.95
CA GLY A 70 -5.48 -1.94 -5.32
C GLY A 70 -3.96 -1.92 -5.47
N ILE A 71 -3.20 -1.71 -4.39
CA ILE A 71 -1.73 -1.76 -4.42
C ILE A 71 -1.25 -3.03 -3.71
N GLY A 72 -0.80 -4.02 -4.48
CA GLY A 72 -0.18 -5.22 -3.91
C GLY A 72 1.26 -5.01 -3.43
N MET A 73 1.99 -4.05 -3.99
CA MET A 73 3.40 -3.85 -3.68
C MET A 73 3.84 -2.40 -3.85
N VAL A 74 4.73 -1.94 -2.98
CA VAL A 74 5.37 -0.61 -3.06
C VAL A 74 6.89 -0.79 -3.12
N VAL A 75 7.56 -0.02 -3.96
CA VAL A 75 9.01 -0.05 -4.17
C VAL A 75 9.57 1.36 -4.00
N CYS A 76 10.65 1.50 -3.21
CA CYS A 76 11.29 2.77 -2.86
C CYS A 76 12.81 2.75 -3.15
#